data_AF-A0A378SHZ9-F1
#
_entry.id   AF-A0A378SHZ9-F1
#
_cell.length_a   1.000
_cell.length_b   1.000
_cell.length_c   1.000
_cell.angle_alpha   90.00
_cell.angle_beta   90.00
_cell.angle_gamma   90.00
#
_symmetry.space_group_name_H-M   'P 1'
#
loop_
_entity.id
_entity.type
_entity.pdbx_description
1 polymer ?
#
loop_
_entity_poly.entity_id
_entity_poly.type
_entity_poly.pdbx_seq_one_letter_code
_entity_poly.pdbx_strand_id
1 'polypeptide(L)'
;MRNRWRVLVFDLLAPAAAIAALVYIGVALSWPLWWVAVCSVLCLLIVEGVVVNLVLARRDAVTVGTDDEGPGLRLAVAGTAAAAVVAAAVVGYVSWTVPDRVLRDDTAEVAGIASSVAEASATFTPQNPTGSIDRAAAMMSAASAERFKSEFAAVAEDLGSRNVSAQARTVSAGVEAIGPDAASVAVILRGTQSAPGRRPDTAVLALRVALSKTDGRWVVEDVSPIHSR
;
A
#
# COMPACT_ATOMS: atom_id res chain seq x y z
N MET A 1 12.46 44.29 -22.74
CA MET A 1 11.98 43.39 -21.65
C MET A 1 11.90 41.92 -22.07
N ARG A 2 11.41 41.60 -23.28
CA ARG A 2 11.28 40.22 -23.81
C ARG A 2 12.54 39.35 -23.72
N ASN A 3 13.73 39.90 -23.99
CA ASN A 3 14.98 39.14 -23.98
C ASN A 3 15.43 38.74 -22.57
N ARG A 4 15.21 39.60 -21.54
CA ARG A 4 15.55 39.26 -20.15
C ARG A 4 14.70 38.10 -19.60
N TRP A 5 13.43 38.07 -19.98
CA TRP A 5 12.53 36.96 -19.61
C TRP A 5 12.96 35.64 -20.25
N ARG A 6 13.32 35.66 -21.54
CA ARG A 6 13.77 34.46 -22.25
C ARG A 6 15.05 33.90 -21.64
N VAL A 7 16.03 34.74 -21.32
CA VAL A 7 17.25 34.32 -20.62
C VAL A 7 16.91 33.66 -19.28
N LEU A 8 16.06 34.30 -18.48
CA LEU A 8 15.66 33.73 -17.18
C LEU A 8 14.98 32.36 -17.33
N VAL A 9 14.09 32.20 -18.32
CA VAL A 9 13.36 30.94 -18.53
C VAL A 9 14.27 29.83 -19.06
N PHE A 10 15.00 30.08 -20.14
CA PHE A 10 15.74 29.03 -20.85
C PHE A 10 17.13 28.77 -20.27
N ASP A 11 17.80 29.79 -19.75
CA ASP A 11 19.19 29.68 -19.33
C ASP A 11 19.32 29.37 -17.85
N LEU A 12 18.27 29.61 -17.06
CA LEU A 12 18.28 29.42 -15.61
C LEU A 12 17.18 28.46 -15.14
N LEU A 13 15.92 28.77 -15.41
CA LEU A 13 14.80 27.98 -14.87
C LEU A 13 14.73 26.57 -15.48
N ALA A 14 14.92 26.41 -16.78
CA ALA A 14 14.88 25.09 -17.42
C ALA A 14 16.00 24.14 -16.92
N PRO A 15 17.28 24.55 -16.87
CA PRO A 15 18.34 23.76 -16.23
C PRO A 15 18.07 23.44 -14.76
N ALA A 16 17.63 24.44 -13.98
CA ALA A 16 17.33 24.25 -12.56
C ALA A 16 16.18 23.25 -12.35
N ALA A 17 15.12 23.32 -13.18
CA ALA A 17 14.01 22.39 -13.14
C ALA A 17 14.45 20.96 -13.50
N ALA A 18 15.32 20.80 -14.50
CA ALA A 18 15.87 19.50 -14.86
C ALA A 18 16.69 18.89 -13.72
N ILE A 19 17.58 19.67 -13.08
CA ILE A 19 18.35 19.20 -11.91
C ILE A 19 17.41 18.82 -10.75
N ALA A 20 16.43 19.67 -10.44
CA ALA A 20 15.46 19.39 -9.38
C ALA A 20 14.68 18.10 -9.65
N ALA A 21 14.27 17.85 -10.90
CA ALA A 21 13.60 16.62 -11.30
C ALA A 21 14.48 15.38 -11.13
N LEU A 22 15.76 15.43 -11.49
CA LEU A 22 16.70 14.32 -11.31
C LEU A 22 16.93 13.98 -9.84
N VAL A 23 17.07 15.01 -8.98
CA VAL A 23 17.19 14.84 -7.54
C VAL A 23 15.91 14.25 -6.96
N TYR A 24 14.74 14.75 -7.38
CA TYR A 24 13.45 14.21 -6.96
C TYR A 24 13.30 12.72 -7.28
N ILE A 25 13.69 12.29 -8.50
CA ILE A 25 13.70 10.87 -8.88
C ILE A 25 14.61 10.07 -7.94
N GLY A 26 15.77 10.62 -7.57
CA GLY A 26 16.68 9.98 -6.61
C GLY A 26 16.05 9.75 -5.24
N VAL A 27 15.31 10.74 -4.74
CA VAL A 27 14.54 10.61 -3.50
C VAL A 27 13.45 9.56 -3.63
N ALA A 28 12.69 9.56 -4.72
CA ALA A 28 11.62 8.57 -4.97
C ALA A 28 12.16 7.13 -5.05
N LEU A 29 13.36 6.94 -5.59
CA LEU A 29 14.02 5.64 -5.70
C LEU A 29 14.82 5.23 -4.46
N SER A 30 14.90 6.07 -3.41
CA SER A 30 15.75 5.85 -2.24
C SER A 30 17.26 5.75 -2.56
N TRP A 31 17.73 6.53 -3.53
CA TRP A 31 19.15 6.69 -3.89
C TRP A 31 19.93 5.39 -4.14
N PRO A 32 19.49 4.52 -5.08
CA PRO A 32 20.29 3.37 -5.43
C PRO A 32 21.61 3.82 -6.08
N LEU A 33 22.69 3.08 -5.84
CA LEU A 33 24.05 3.49 -6.24
C LEU A 33 24.18 3.82 -7.73
N TRP A 34 23.49 3.07 -8.60
CA TRP A 34 23.48 3.33 -10.03
C TRP A 34 22.85 4.68 -10.38
N TRP A 35 21.79 5.08 -9.67
CA TRP A 35 21.14 6.37 -9.89
C TRP A 35 22.00 7.52 -9.38
N VAL A 36 22.71 7.35 -8.26
CA VAL A 36 23.67 8.36 -7.78
C VAL A 36 24.71 8.68 -8.85
N ALA A 37 25.26 7.66 -9.51
CA ALA A 37 26.22 7.84 -10.60
C ALA A 37 25.59 8.57 -11.80
N VAL A 38 24.44 8.09 -12.29
CA VAL A 38 23.73 8.68 -13.44
C VAL A 38 23.31 10.12 -13.15
N CYS A 39 22.69 10.39 -12.00
CA CYS A 39 22.26 11.72 -11.58
C CYS A 39 23.43 12.69 -11.51
N SER A 40 24.58 12.26 -10.97
CA SER A 40 25.78 13.10 -10.89
C SER A 40 26.30 13.49 -12.28
N VAL A 41 26.37 12.52 -13.21
CA VAL A 41 26.80 12.78 -14.60
C VAL A 41 25.83 13.72 -15.30
N LEU A 42 24.51 13.48 -15.17
CA LEU A 42 23.50 14.33 -15.81
C LEU A 42 23.50 15.76 -15.25
N CYS A 43 23.60 15.93 -13.93
CA CYS A 43 23.74 17.25 -13.32
C CYS A 43 25.02 17.97 -13.78
N LEU A 44 26.14 17.25 -13.89
CA LEU A 44 27.38 17.80 -14.40
C LEU A 44 27.23 18.29 -15.84
N LEU A 45 26.63 17.47 -16.72
CA LEU A 45 26.37 17.86 -18.12
C LEU A 45 25.46 19.08 -18.24
N ILE A 46 24.44 19.19 -17.38
CA ILE A 46 23.57 20.37 -17.34
C ILE A 46 24.37 21.61 -16.92
N VAL A 47 25.20 21.51 -15.88
CA VAL A 47 26.05 22.61 -15.40
C VAL A 47 27.06 23.01 -16.46
N GLU A 48 27.72 22.07 -17.13
CA GLU A 48 28.64 22.34 -18.25
C GLU A 48 27.92 23.08 -19.38
N GLY A 49 26.71 22.64 -19.76
CA GLY A 49 25.89 23.32 -20.75
C GLY A 49 25.57 24.77 -20.36
N VAL A 50 25.24 25.02 -19.08
CA VAL A 50 25.02 26.38 -18.55
C VAL A 50 26.29 27.21 -18.62
N VAL A 51 27.46 26.65 -18.25
CA VAL A 51 28.74 27.34 -18.33
C VAL A 51 29.10 27.70 -19.76
N VAL A 52 28.93 26.78 -20.72
CA VAL A 52 29.15 27.05 -22.15
C VAL A 52 28.24 28.17 -22.63
N ASN A 53 26.95 28.15 -22.26
CA ASN A 53 26.01 29.22 -22.60
C ASN A 53 26.44 30.58 -22.03
N LEU A 54 26.94 30.62 -20.78
CA LEU A 54 27.47 31.84 -20.16
C LEU A 54 28.73 32.35 -20.86
N VAL A 55 29.61 31.46 -21.31
CA VAL A 55 30.82 31.84 -22.07
C VAL A 55 30.44 32.42 -23.42
N LEU A 56 29.50 31.81 -24.15
CA LEU A 56 28.96 32.34 -25.41
C LEU A 56 28.30 33.71 -25.21
N ALA A 57 27.56 33.87 -24.10
CA ALA A 57 26.96 35.16 -23.73
C ALA A 57 28.01 36.28 -23.57
N ARG A 58 29.20 35.95 -23.05
CA ARG A 58 30.28 36.92 -22.88
C ARG A 58 31.05 37.20 -24.17
N ARG A 59 31.23 36.18 -25.02
CA ARG A 59 32.02 36.26 -26.25
C ARG A 59 31.25 36.92 -27.39
N ASP A 60 30.02 36.47 -27.61
CA ASP A 60 29.24 36.80 -28.81
C ASP A 60 27.98 37.61 -28.48
N ALA A 61 27.75 37.94 -27.20
CA ALA A 61 26.53 38.59 -26.70
C ALA A 61 25.23 37.81 -26.99
N VAL A 62 25.35 36.49 -27.22
CA VAL A 62 24.25 35.58 -27.55
C VAL A 62 24.16 34.45 -26.53
N THR A 63 22.94 34.10 -26.14
CA THR A 63 22.59 32.98 -25.25
C THR A 63 21.52 32.13 -25.91
N VAL A 64 21.26 30.92 -25.39
CA VAL A 64 20.10 30.11 -25.80
C VAL A 64 18.80 30.93 -25.76
N GLY A 65 18.59 31.73 -24.71
CA GLY A 65 17.41 32.59 -24.59
C GLY A 65 17.33 33.74 -25.60
N THR A 66 18.47 34.27 -26.08
CA THR A 66 18.53 35.45 -26.97
C THR A 66 18.85 35.13 -28.42
N ASP A 67 19.27 33.90 -28.73
CA ASP A 67 19.54 33.44 -30.08
C ASP A 67 18.23 33.30 -30.87
N ASP A 68 17.91 34.31 -31.68
CA ASP A 68 16.74 34.31 -32.54
C ASP A 68 16.94 33.48 -33.83
N GLU A 69 18.17 33.12 -34.19
CA GLU A 69 18.51 32.28 -35.35
C GLU A 69 18.41 30.78 -35.04
N GLY A 70 18.55 30.40 -33.75
CA GLY A 70 18.47 29.02 -33.26
C GLY A 70 17.24 28.68 -32.39
N PRO A 71 15.98 28.82 -32.85
CA PRO A 71 14.80 28.46 -32.04
C PRO A 71 14.73 26.98 -31.68
N GLY A 72 15.36 26.10 -32.47
CA GLY A 72 15.44 24.67 -32.19
C GLY A 72 16.16 24.34 -30.88
N LEU A 73 17.18 25.12 -30.51
CA LEU A 73 17.93 24.91 -29.27
C LEU A 73 17.08 25.23 -28.02
N ARG A 74 16.26 26.29 -28.10
CA ARG A 74 15.29 26.64 -27.04
C ARG A 74 14.25 25.54 -26.85
N LEU A 75 13.75 24.97 -27.95
CA LEU A 75 12.83 23.83 -27.91
C LEU A 75 13.49 22.58 -27.35
N ALA A 76 14.76 22.31 -27.69
CA ALA A 76 15.50 21.20 -27.13
C ALA A 76 15.67 21.34 -25.60
N VAL A 77 16.13 22.50 -25.12
CA VAL A 77 16.30 22.75 -23.68
C VAL A 77 14.97 22.65 -22.93
N ALA A 78 13.92 23.31 -23.44
CA ALA A 78 12.60 23.24 -22.83
C ALA A 78 12.00 21.83 -22.89
N GLY A 79 12.18 21.12 -24.00
CA GLY A 79 11.73 19.74 -24.18
C GLY A 79 12.41 18.78 -23.22
N THR A 80 13.73 18.88 -23.06
CA THR A 80 14.49 18.06 -22.10
C THR A 80 14.08 18.36 -20.67
N ALA A 81 13.94 19.64 -20.30
CA ALA A 81 13.49 20.02 -18.96
C ALA A 81 12.07 19.52 -18.68
N ALA A 82 11.14 19.67 -19.64
CA ALA A 82 9.78 19.17 -19.53
C ALA A 82 9.75 17.64 -19.40
N ALA A 83 10.54 16.93 -20.21
CA ALA A 83 10.65 15.47 -20.14
C ALA A 83 11.18 15.00 -18.77
N ALA A 84 12.18 15.69 -18.21
CA ALA A 84 12.69 15.38 -16.88
C ALA A 84 11.62 15.55 -15.80
N VAL A 85 10.84 16.65 -15.86
CA VAL A 85 9.73 16.90 -14.92
C VAL A 85 8.63 15.85 -15.06
N VAL A 86 8.26 15.47 -16.28
CA VAL A 86 7.28 14.40 -16.52
C VAL A 86 7.78 13.06 -15.98
N ALA A 87 9.04 12.72 -16.22
CA ALA A 87 9.65 11.50 -15.68
C ALA A 87 9.63 11.51 -14.15
N ALA A 88 9.96 12.63 -13.51
CA ALA A 88 9.86 12.78 -12.07
C ALA A 88 8.44 12.56 -11.55
N ALA A 89 7.43 13.15 -12.20
CA ALA A 89 6.04 12.94 -11.84
C ALA A 89 5.61 11.47 -11.96
N VAL A 90 5.98 10.80 -13.05
CA VAL A 90 5.68 9.37 -13.27
C VAL A 90 6.35 8.48 -12.22
N VAL A 91 7.65 8.69 -11.97
CA VAL A 91 8.38 7.90 -10.96
C VAL A 91 7.79 8.14 -9.57
N GLY A 92 7.53 9.39 -9.17
CA GLY A 92 6.90 9.68 -7.88
C GLY A 92 5.52 9.04 -7.74
N TYR A 93 4.72 9.05 -8.80
CA TYR A 93 3.41 8.40 -8.82
C TYR A 93 3.52 6.87 -8.62
N VAL A 94 4.44 6.22 -9.33
CA VAL A 94 4.62 4.75 -9.23
C VAL A 94 5.29 4.34 -7.92
N SER A 95 6.23 5.13 -7.40
CA SER A 95 6.98 4.80 -6.19
C SER A 95 6.22 5.08 -4.90
N TRP A 96 5.29 6.04 -4.88
CA TRP A 96 4.59 6.44 -3.65
C TRP A 96 3.07 6.28 -3.75
N THR A 97 2.44 6.83 -4.79
CA THR A 97 0.98 6.86 -4.89
C THR A 97 0.38 5.49 -5.15
N VAL A 98 1.01 4.67 -6.00
CA VAL A 98 0.52 3.31 -6.28
C VAL A 98 0.62 2.41 -5.03
N PRO A 99 1.78 2.30 -4.34
CA PRO A 99 1.86 1.52 -3.10
C PRO A 99 0.92 1.99 -2.00
N ASP A 100 0.73 3.31 -1.85
CA ASP A 100 -0.19 3.87 -0.84
C ASP A 100 -1.65 3.49 -1.12
N ARG A 101 -2.06 3.46 -2.41
CA ARG A 101 -3.40 2.98 -2.79
C ARG A 101 -3.55 1.48 -2.55
N VAL A 102 -2.57 0.68 -2.99
CA VAL A 102 -2.56 -0.78 -2.76
C VAL A 102 -2.65 -1.09 -1.27
N LEU A 103 -1.90 -0.39 -0.43
CA LEU A 103 -1.93 -0.55 1.02
C LEU A 103 -3.32 -0.23 1.61
N ARG A 104 -3.99 0.83 1.14
CA ARG A 104 -5.35 1.17 1.59
C ARG A 104 -6.37 0.12 1.14
N ASP A 105 -6.28 -0.33 -0.09
CA ASP A 105 -7.17 -1.36 -0.64
C ASP A 105 -6.97 -2.69 0.12
N ASP A 106 -5.72 -3.12 0.32
CA ASP A 106 -5.38 -4.31 1.10
C ASP A 106 -5.85 -4.18 2.56
N THR A 107 -5.74 -2.99 3.18
CA THR A 107 -6.23 -2.75 4.55
C THR A 107 -7.74 -3.00 4.66
N ALA A 108 -8.52 -2.50 3.70
CA ALA A 108 -9.97 -2.69 3.67
C ALA A 108 -10.34 -4.15 3.40
N GLU A 109 -9.63 -4.81 2.48
CA GLU A 109 -9.84 -6.21 2.13
C GLU A 109 -9.56 -7.14 3.32
N VAL A 110 -8.38 -7.01 3.92
CA VAL A 110 -7.93 -7.84 5.04
C VAL A 110 -8.84 -7.65 6.26
N ALA A 111 -9.26 -6.41 6.56
CA ALA A 111 -10.24 -6.16 7.63
C ALA A 111 -11.61 -6.83 7.36
N GLY A 112 -12.05 -6.84 6.09
CA GLY A 112 -13.27 -7.51 5.67
C GLY A 112 -13.20 -9.04 5.81
N ILE A 113 -12.11 -9.65 5.34
CA ILE A 113 -11.85 -11.10 5.45
C ILE A 113 -11.75 -11.50 6.92
N ALA A 114 -11.00 -10.75 7.72
CA ALA A 114 -10.87 -11.03 9.15
C ALA A 114 -12.22 -10.97 9.87
N SER A 115 -13.05 -9.96 9.55
CA SER A 115 -14.40 -9.83 10.13
C SER A 115 -15.30 -11.03 9.77
N SER A 116 -15.30 -11.45 8.49
CA SER A 116 -16.14 -12.56 8.03
C SER A 116 -15.71 -13.90 8.64
N VAL A 117 -14.40 -14.14 8.74
CA VAL A 117 -13.83 -15.36 9.32
C VAL A 117 -14.05 -15.39 10.83
N ALA A 118 -13.83 -14.26 11.52
CA ALA A 118 -14.08 -14.13 12.95
C ALA A 118 -15.58 -14.37 13.27
N GLU A 119 -16.49 -13.76 12.51
CA GLU A 119 -17.93 -13.94 12.67
C GLU A 119 -18.38 -15.39 12.37
N ALA A 120 -17.83 -16.00 11.32
CA ALA A 120 -18.08 -17.39 11.00
C ALA A 120 -17.57 -18.34 12.10
N SER A 121 -16.36 -18.12 12.60
CA SER A 121 -15.75 -18.95 13.66
C SER A 121 -16.49 -18.89 15.00
N ALA A 122 -17.11 -17.75 15.31
CA ALA A 122 -17.77 -17.50 16.59
C ALA A 122 -19.30 -17.66 16.56
N THR A 123 -19.86 -18.10 15.42
CA THR A 123 -21.29 -18.40 15.29
C THR A 123 -21.51 -19.91 15.26
N PHE A 124 -22.46 -20.41 16.05
CA PHE A 124 -22.76 -21.83 16.20
C PHE A 124 -24.27 -22.08 16.31
N THR A 125 -24.77 -23.06 15.55
CA THR A 125 -26.16 -23.52 15.65
C THR A 125 -26.21 -25.04 15.87
N PRO A 126 -27.01 -25.54 16.84
CA PRO A 126 -27.13 -26.98 17.09
C PRO A 126 -27.59 -27.80 15.88
N GLN A 127 -28.35 -27.18 14.97
CA GLN A 127 -28.87 -27.81 13.75
C GLN A 127 -27.79 -28.02 12.67
N ASN A 128 -26.67 -27.29 12.76
CA ASN A 128 -25.54 -27.44 11.85
C ASN A 128 -24.21 -27.09 12.57
N PRO A 129 -23.70 -28.00 13.44
CA PRO A 129 -22.59 -27.71 14.34
C PRO A 129 -21.26 -27.48 13.61
N THR A 130 -21.09 -27.98 12.39
CA THR A 130 -19.86 -27.80 11.59
C THR A 130 -19.98 -26.72 10.52
N GLY A 131 -21.18 -26.22 10.22
CA GLY A 131 -21.40 -25.30 9.10
C GLY A 131 -20.71 -23.93 9.25
N SER A 132 -20.42 -23.49 10.46
CA SER A 132 -19.56 -22.33 10.73
C SER A 132 -18.10 -22.63 10.50
N ILE A 133 -17.66 -23.82 10.94
CA ILE A 133 -16.28 -24.29 10.81
C ILE A 133 -15.92 -24.47 9.33
N ASP A 134 -16.81 -25.08 8.53
CA ASP A 134 -16.57 -25.28 7.10
C ASP A 134 -16.53 -23.95 6.32
N ARG A 135 -17.34 -22.97 6.71
CA ARG A 135 -17.31 -21.61 6.11
C ARG A 135 -16.02 -20.87 6.45
N ALA A 136 -15.56 -20.94 7.70
CA ALA A 136 -14.28 -20.36 8.09
C ALA A 136 -13.11 -21.05 7.38
N ALA A 137 -13.10 -22.39 7.35
CA ALA A 137 -12.07 -23.20 6.70
C ALA A 137 -11.96 -22.94 5.19
N ALA A 138 -13.06 -22.62 4.51
CA ALA A 138 -13.05 -22.28 3.08
C ALA A 138 -12.29 -20.97 2.76
N MET A 139 -12.05 -20.11 3.77
CA MET A 139 -11.30 -18.86 3.65
C MET A 139 -9.85 -18.97 4.17
N MET A 140 -9.47 -20.15 4.66
CA MET A 140 -8.16 -20.43 5.24
C MET A 140 -7.24 -21.14 4.24
N SER A 141 -5.93 -21.08 4.48
CA SER A 141 -4.99 -21.98 3.80
C SER A 141 -5.24 -23.43 4.21
N ALA A 142 -4.92 -24.39 3.33
CA ALA A 142 -5.22 -25.81 3.57
C ALA A 142 -4.66 -26.35 4.89
N ALA A 143 -3.43 -25.98 5.24
CA ALA A 143 -2.80 -26.36 6.51
C ALA A 143 -3.49 -25.76 7.74
N SER A 144 -4.06 -24.56 7.59
CA SER A 144 -4.73 -23.84 8.68
C SER A 144 -6.18 -24.28 8.86
N ALA A 145 -6.84 -24.61 7.75
CA ALA A 145 -8.16 -25.23 7.77
C ALA A 145 -8.16 -26.57 8.53
N GLU A 146 -7.14 -27.40 8.34
CA GLU A 146 -7.02 -28.69 9.04
C GLU A 146 -6.82 -28.51 10.55
N ARG A 147 -5.89 -27.63 10.95
CA ARG A 147 -5.68 -27.26 12.36
C ARG A 147 -6.97 -26.73 13.00
N PHE A 148 -7.61 -25.76 12.35
CA PHE A 148 -8.84 -25.14 12.83
C PHE A 148 -9.97 -26.16 12.99
N LYS A 149 -10.16 -27.07 12.03
CA LYS A 149 -11.15 -28.15 12.14
C LYS A 149 -10.86 -29.05 13.33
N SER A 150 -9.60 -29.45 13.55
CA SER A 150 -9.23 -30.31 14.68
C SER A 150 -9.45 -29.65 16.05
N GLU A 151 -9.15 -28.36 16.20
CA GLU A 151 -9.32 -27.63 17.46
C GLU A 151 -10.79 -27.38 17.80
N PHE A 152 -11.61 -27.05 16.79
CA PHE A 152 -13.01 -26.71 17.01
C PHE A 152 -13.98 -27.90 16.99
N ALA A 153 -13.56 -29.07 16.51
CA ALA A 153 -14.41 -30.28 16.50
C ALA A 153 -14.88 -30.69 17.91
N ALA A 154 -13.97 -30.68 18.90
CA ALA A 154 -14.31 -31.03 20.28
C ALA A 154 -15.26 -30.02 20.94
N VAL A 155 -15.10 -28.73 20.62
CA VAL A 155 -15.96 -27.65 21.12
C VAL A 155 -17.36 -27.73 20.50
N ALA A 156 -17.45 -28.05 19.21
CA ALA A 156 -18.71 -28.19 18.51
C ALA A 156 -19.54 -29.38 19.04
N GLU A 157 -18.90 -30.51 19.38
CA GLU A 157 -19.56 -31.67 19.97
C GLU A 157 -20.14 -31.37 21.36
N ASP A 158 -19.37 -30.70 22.22
CA ASP A 158 -19.84 -30.30 23.56
C ASP A 158 -21.03 -29.33 23.48
N LEU A 159 -20.95 -28.30 22.64
CA LEU A 159 -22.03 -27.31 22.49
C LEU A 159 -23.29 -27.91 21.85
N GLY A 160 -23.12 -28.81 20.88
CA GLY A 160 -24.22 -29.55 20.27
C GLY A 160 -24.96 -30.42 21.29
N SER A 161 -24.23 -31.14 22.14
CA SER A 161 -24.83 -31.99 23.19
C SER A 161 -25.67 -31.20 24.21
N ARG A 162 -25.32 -29.93 24.45
CA ARG A 162 -25.98 -29.04 25.40
C ARG A 162 -27.08 -28.17 24.78
N ASN A 163 -27.37 -28.31 23.48
CA ASN A 163 -28.32 -27.47 22.73
C ASN A 163 -28.06 -25.95 22.88
N VAL A 164 -26.80 -25.55 23.01
CA VAL A 164 -26.41 -24.14 23.11
C VAL A 164 -26.23 -23.57 21.71
N SER A 165 -26.85 -22.43 21.41
CA SER A 165 -26.56 -21.65 20.21
C SER A 165 -25.75 -20.40 20.57
N ALA A 166 -24.83 -20.03 19.68
CA ALA A 166 -24.06 -18.80 19.79
C ALA A 166 -24.18 -18.03 18.48
N GLN A 167 -24.48 -16.73 18.53
CA GLN A 167 -24.32 -15.85 17.38
C GLN A 167 -23.27 -14.80 17.70
N ALA A 168 -22.27 -14.66 16.84
CA ALA A 168 -21.35 -13.54 16.92
C ALA A 168 -21.69 -12.53 15.83
N ARG A 169 -21.45 -11.25 16.11
CA ARG A 169 -21.50 -10.19 15.11
C ARG A 169 -20.29 -9.29 15.28
N THR A 170 -19.63 -8.95 14.18
CA THR A 170 -18.50 -8.03 14.22
C THR A 170 -18.95 -6.64 14.66
N VAL A 171 -18.30 -6.12 15.70
CA VAL A 171 -18.49 -4.74 16.21
C VAL A 171 -17.48 -3.82 15.55
N SER A 172 -16.22 -4.25 15.49
CA SER A 172 -15.13 -3.49 14.87
C SER A 172 -14.00 -4.43 14.46
N ALA A 173 -13.32 -4.10 13.37
CA ALA A 173 -12.06 -4.71 12.97
C ALA A 173 -11.02 -3.62 12.71
N GLY A 174 -9.80 -3.83 13.20
CA GLY A 174 -8.67 -2.91 13.03
C GLY A 174 -7.41 -3.68 12.64
N VAL A 175 -6.72 -3.20 11.61
CA VAL A 175 -5.44 -3.78 11.18
C VAL A 175 -4.36 -3.41 12.20
N GLU A 176 -3.74 -4.41 12.82
CA GLU A 176 -2.64 -4.23 13.77
C GLU A 176 -1.30 -4.04 13.03
N ALA A 177 -1.09 -4.80 11.96
CA ALA A 177 0.09 -4.73 11.11
C ALA A 177 -0.24 -5.20 9.69
N ILE A 178 0.36 -4.58 8.68
CA ILE A 178 0.25 -5.01 7.29
C ILE A 178 1.56 -4.74 6.54
N GLY A 179 2.02 -5.76 5.82
CA GLY A 179 3.14 -5.71 4.90
C GLY A 179 2.72 -6.21 3.52
N PRO A 180 3.68 -6.39 2.60
CA PRO A 180 3.38 -6.82 1.22
C PRO A 180 2.67 -8.17 1.14
N ASP A 181 3.07 -9.12 1.99
CA ASP A 181 2.63 -10.53 1.90
C ASP A 181 2.00 -11.06 3.19
N ALA A 182 1.95 -10.25 4.25
CA ALA A 182 1.44 -10.67 5.56
C ALA A 182 0.69 -9.53 6.26
N ALA A 183 -0.39 -9.87 6.97
CA ALA A 183 -1.20 -8.93 7.72
C ALA A 183 -1.73 -9.56 9.02
N SER A 184 -2.00 -8.72 10.01
CA SER A 184 -2.63 -9.08 11.27
C SER A 184 -3.75 -8.11 11.59
N VAL A 185 -4.91 -8.64 11.95
CA VAL A 185 -6.12 -7.87 12.23
C VAL A 185 -6.70 -8.25 13.57
N ALA A 186 -6.97 -7.26 14.41
CA ALA A 186 -7.76 -7.42 15.62
C ALA A 186 -9.24 -7.22 15.30
N VAL A 187 -10.06 -8.22 15.62
CA VAL A 187 -11.51 -8.19 15.44
C VAL A 187 -12.18 -8.28 16.80
N ILE A 188 -13.08 -7.35 17.08
CA ILE A 188 -13.96 -7.36 18.25
C ILE A 188 -15.34 -7.80 17.80
N LEU A 189 -15.82 -8.87 18.41
CA LEU A 189 -17.12 -9.47 18.17
C LEU A 189 -18.01 -9.30 19.40
N ARG A 190 -19.32 -9.19 19.17
CA ARG A 190 -20.33 -9.38 20.20
C ARG A 190 -20.98 -10.73 19.99
N GLY A 191 -20.79 -11.63 20.95
CA GLY A 191 -21.45 -12.93 21.01
C GLY A 191 -22.74 -12.86 21.85
N THR A 192 -23.82 -13.44 21.35
CA THR A 192 -25.03 -13.77 22.12
C THR A 192 -25.16 -15.28 22.21
N GLN A 193 -25.20 -15.82 23.43
CA GLN A 193 -25.42 -17.24 23.67
C GLN A 193 -26.84 -17.46 24.18
N SER A 194 -27.51 -18.48 23.65
CA SER A 194 -28.85 -18.89 24.08
C SER A 194 -28.89 -20.39 24.38
N ALA A 195 -29.53 -20.74 25.50
CA ALA A 195 -29.72 -22.13 25.93
C ALA A 195 -31.17 -22.35 26.38
N PRO A 196 -31.73 -23.56 26.21
CA PRO A 196 -33.10 -23.85 26.63
C PRO A 196 -33.34 -23.53 28.11
N GLY A 197 -34.38 -22.74 28.40
CA GLY A 197 -34.77 -22.40 29.77
C GLY A 197 -33.89 -21.34 30.47
N ARG A 198 -32.90 -20.74 29.79
CA ARG A 198 -32.12 -19.61 30.31
C ARG A 198 -32.35 -18.34 29.49
N ARG A 199 -32.15 -17.17 30.12
CA ARG A 199 -32.11 -15.90 29.38
C ARG A 199 -30.83 -15.83 28.53
N PRO A 200 -30.88 -15.24 27.32
CA PRO A 200 -29.69 -15.05 26.50
C PRO A 200 -28.63 -14.24 27.23
N ASP A 201 -27.37 -14.65 27.10
CA ASP A 201 -26.21 -13.96 27.67
C ASP A 201 -25.38 -13.31 26.57
N THR A 202 -24.76 -12.17 26.88
CA THR A 202 -23.96 -11.39 25.92
C THR A 202 -22.51 -11.31 26.36
N ALA A 203 -21.58 -11.66 25.47
CA ALA A 203 -20.14 -11.56 25.71
C ALA A 203 -19.46 -10.75 24.60
N VAL A 204 -18.37 -10.09 24.94
CA VAL A 204 -17.48 -9.46 23.95
C VAL A 204 -16.29 -10.39 23.76
N LEU A 205 -16.02 -10.77 22.52
CA LEU A 205 -14.91 -11.63 22.14
C LEU A 205 -13.91 -10.80 21.34
N ALA A 206 -12.62 -11.03 21.56
CA ALA A 206 -11.54 -10.38 20.83
C ALA A 206 -10.66 -11.45 20.18
N LEU A 207 -10.58 -11.42 18.84
CA LEU A 207 -9.81 -12.37 18.05
C LEU A 207 -8.73 -11.63 17.24
N ARG A 208 -7.56 -12.23 17.14
CA ARG A 208 -6.52 -11.86 16.20
C ARG A 208 -6.60 -12.81 15.02
N VAL A 209 -6.65 -12.25 13.81
CA VAL A 209 -6.61 -13.00 12.56
C VAL A 209 -5.29 -12.68 11.87
N ALA A 210 -4.50 -13.71 11.59
CA ALA A 210 -3.30 -13.62 10.76
C ALA A 210 -3.64 -14.01 9.33
N LEU A 211 -3.19 -13.20 8.36
CA LEU A 211 -3.41 -13.42 6.94
C LEU A 211 -2.08 -13.40 6.20
N SER A 212 -1.97 -14.21 5.16
CA SER A 212 -0.88 -14.19 4.20
C SER A 212 -1.41 -14.04 2.77
N LYS A 213 -0.62 -13.41 1.91
CA LYS A 213 -0.97 -13.20 0.50
C LYS A 213 -0.40 -14.34 -0.34
N THR A 214 -1.28 -15.20 -0.88
CA THR A 214 -0.92 -16.34 -1.74
C THR A 214 -1.50 -16.11 -3.14
N ASP A 215 -0.67 -16.16 -4.18
CA ASP A 215 -1.08 -15.92 -5.58
C ASP A 215 -1.86 -14.60 -5.79
N GLY A 216 -1.50 -13.56 -5.04
CA GLY A 216 -2.16 -12.26 -5.08
C GLY A 216 -3.49 -12.17 -4.33
N ARG A 217 -3.90 -13.23 -3.62
CA ARG A 217 -5.11 -13.26 -2.78
C ARG A 217 -4.76 -13.39 -1.30
N TRP A 218 -5.44 -12.62 -0.45
CA TRP A 218 -5.33 -12.79 1.00
C TRP A 218 -6.05 -14.05 1.46
N VAL A 219 -5.35 -14.88 2.23
CA VAL A 219 -5.88 -16.10 2.85
C VAL A 219 -5.61 -16.09 4.35
N VAL A 220 -6.53 -16.65 5.14
CA VAL A 220 -6.35 -16.72 6.59
C VAL A 220 -5.40 -17.86 6.95
N GLU A 221 -4.41 -17.55 7.78
CA GLU A 221 -3.39 -18.48 8.25
C GLU A 221 -3.60 -18.87 9.72
N ASP A 222 -4.14 -17.96 10.53
CA ASP A 222 -4.40 -18.25 11.93
C ASP A 222 -5.53 -17.39 12.50
N VAL A 223 -6.27 -17.93 13.46
CA VAL A 223 -7.29 -17.22 14.23
C VAL A 223 -7.09 -17.57 15.70
N SER A 224 -6.72 -16.61 16.53
CA SER A 224 -6.43 -16.83 17.95
C SER A 224 -7.10 -15.79 18.84
N PRO A 225 -7.54 -16.14 20.06
CA PRO A 225 -8.06 -15.16 21.02
C PRO A 225 -6.98 -14.15 21.45
N ILE A 226 -7.34 -12.86 21.52
CA ILE A 226 -6.42 -11.82 22.04
C ILE A 226 -6.26 -11.93 23.56
N HIS A 227 -7.29 -12.43 24.25
CA HIS A 227 -7.27 -12.66 25.69
C HIS A 227 -7.68 -14.11 25.96
N SER A 228 -6.71 -14.96 26.33
CA SER A 228 -6.99 -16.21 27.01
C SER A 228 -6.98 -15.95 28.52
N ARG A 229 -8.16 -15.72 29.08
CA ARG A 229 -8.40 -15.87 30.53
C ARG A 229 -9.73 -16.52 30.76
#